data_AF-K6XSX9-F1
#
_entry.id   AF-K6XSX9-F1
#
_cell.length_a   1.000
_cell.length_b   1.000
_cell.length_c   1.000
_cell.angle_alpha   90.00
_cell.angle_beta   90.00
_cell.angle_gamma   90.00
#
_symmetry.space_group_name_H-M   'P 1'
#
loop_
_entity.id
_entity.type
_entity.pdbx_description
1 polymer ?
#
loop_
_entity_poly.entity_id
_entity_poly.type
_entity_poly.pdbx_seq_one_letter_code
_entity_poly.pdbx_strand_id
1 'polypeptide(L)'
;MSSLRCVTAQHSSPHPLSDDSVVDALGADLRAAAYTTDGVTELLGEEVHAALLRGVWWPALAATAEEQRDGDENESQLATLIRLFLLGSDEPENLVAQAFPTAGVDTLVDQGVLARLDDGAIRASLDIRPHADETHDFLVVADQDAAMRPGPVAHDHVLGIGGASMSLARAIIREPARRALDIGTGCGIQALHLNSHCDEIVATDTNERALALARATARLNGMSWDLRAGSMFEPVAGERFDLIVSNPPFVVGTGSQDYIYRDSGVVGDALCEQLIRELPAYLNPGGTAQILANWIITDGADWRERVAGWLDGTGLDAWVVQREAADPISYVSLWLSDAGEDEQAAARRGEQWLEWFDDNDIVAIGMGSITVRAPEAGEDREPDVVIEEITGAGEEVTGPEAQAFLARRRYLRETSDAELLEKRLSVAPVMLEEHSLPGEDGWQQVGAAVRRPGGPAAVLGVDEVSRALLAGCRGQVPLQTLIELLAGFHDVDAEALAAAALPVVREAIGRGILYEAN
;
A
#
# COMPACT_ATOMS: atom_id res chain seq x y z
N MET A 1 0.53 -45.46 -0.25
CA MET A 1 -0.95 -45.56 -0.19
C MET A 1 -1.42 -45.35 1.24
N SER A 2 -1.26 -44.13 1.76
CA SER A 2 -1.89 -43.69 3.00
C SER A 2 -2.93 -42.65 2.60
N SER A 3 -4.17 -42.83 3.05
CA SER A 3 -5.33 -42.08 2.60
C SER A 3 -5.22 -40.61 3.03
N LEU A 4 -5.19 -39.70 2.06
CA LEU A 4 -5.65 -38.33 2.22
C LEU A 4 -7.10 -38.38 2.69
N ARG A 5 -7.31 -38.29 4.01
CA ARG A 5 -8.64 -38.02 4.57
C ARG A 5 -8.89 -36.54 4.38
N CYS A 6 -9.85 -36.23 3.52
CA CYS A 6 -10.51 -34.94 3.44
C CYS A 6 -10.99 -34.59 4.85
N VAL A 7 -10.29 -33.63 5.48
CA VAL A 7 -10.77 -32.96 6.69
C VAL A 7 -11.98 -32.16 6.23
N THR A 8 -13.17 -32.56 6.67
CA THR A 8 -14.38 -31.77 6.51
C THR A 8 -14.14 -30.41 7.13
N ALA A 9 -14.17 -29.36 6.30
CA ALA A 9 -14.11 -27.97 6.75
C ALA A 9 -15.20 -27.73 7.80
N GLN A 10 -14.81 -27.68 9.07
CA GLN A 10 -15.64 -27.09 10.11
C GLN A 10 -15.95 -25.67 9.63
N HIS A 11 -17.22 -25.37 9.38
CA HIS A 11 -17.67 -24.04 9.02
C HIS A 11 -17.24 -23.09 10.14
N SER A 12 -16.26 -22.23 9.85
CA SER A 12 -15.91 -21.10 10.68
C SER A 12 -17.15 -20.20 10.83
N SER A 13 -17.39 -19.70 12.04
CA SER A 13 -18.46 -18.70 12.27
C SER A 13 -18.19 -17.50 11.34
N PRO A 14 -19.21 -16.95 10.65
CA PRO A 14 -19.07 -15.73 9.85
C PRO A 14 -18.75 -14.50 10.72
N HIS A 15 -18.96 -14.60 12.04
CA HIS A 15 -18.66 -13.55 13.00
C HIS A 15 -17.73 -14.10 14.11
N PRO A 16 -16.44 -14.32 13.80
CA PRO A 16 -15.47 -14.61 14.85
C PRO A 16 -15.35 -13.40 15.78
N LEU A 17 -14.91 -13.63 17.03
CA LEU A 17 -14.66 -12.55 17.99
C LEU A 17 -15.86 -11.58 18.13
N SER A 18 -17.05 -12.15 18.28
CA SER A 18 -18.30 -11.42 18.45
C SER A 18 -18.51 -10.89 19.88
N ASP A 19 -17.88 -11.55 20.86
CA ASP A 19 -17.90 -11.14 22.26
C ASP A 19 -16.70 -10.26 22.60
N ASP A 20 -17.01 -8.99 22.80
CA ASP A 20 -16.12 -7.93 23.25
C ASP A 20 -15.26 -8.28 24.48
N SER A 21 -15.82 -9.00 25.46
CA SER A 21 -15.08 -9.40 26.66
C SER A 21 -14.02 -10.47 26.38
N VAL A 22 -14.26 -11.31 25.36
CA VAL A 22 -13.30 -12.32 24.91
C VAL A 22 -12.15 -11.66 24.16
N VAL A 23 -12.43 -10.64 23.34
CA VAL A 23 -11.39 -9.85 22.66
C VAL A 23 -10.48 -9.17 23.68
N ASP A 24 -11.06 -8.58 24.73
CA ASP A 24 -10.28 -7.93 25.80
C ASP A 24 -9.41 -8.93 26.55
N ALA A 25 -9.96 -10.10 26.90
CA ALA A 25 -9.22 -11.16 27.59
C ALA A 25 -8.08 -11.72 26.72
N LEU A 26 -8.34 -11.96 25.43
CA LEU A 26 -7.34 -12.36 24.44
C LEU A 26 -6.22 -11.32 24.34
N GLY A 27 -6.57 -10.04 24.21
CA GLY A 27 -5.59 -8.97 24.16
C GLY A 27 -4.78 -8.79 25.45
N ALA A 28 -5.34 -9.17 26.60
CA ALA A 28 -4.61 -9.18 27.87
C ALA A 28 -3.57 -10.31 27.91
N ASP A 29 -3.97 -11.52 27.50
CA ASP A 29 -3.09 -12.70 27.46
C ASP A 29 -1.92 -12.48 26.48
N LEU A 30 -2.20 -12.00 25.25
CA LEU A 30 -1.16 -11.72 24.24
C LEU A 30 -0.12 -10.70 24.74
N ARG A 31 -0.57 -9.61 25.38
CA ARG A 31 0.33 -8.59 25.93
C ARG A 31 1.12 -9.07 27.14
N ALA A 32 0.51 -9.89 28.01
CA ALA A 32 1.19 -10.45 29.16
C ALA A 32 2.38 -11.33 28.73
N ALA A 33 2.21 -12.07 27.62
CA ALA A 33 3.25 -12.89 26.99
C ALA A 33 4.26 -12.08 26.15
N ALA A 34 4.24 -10.74 26.18
CA ALA A 34 5.05 -9.87 25.33
C ALA A 34 4.94 -10.17 23.82
N TYR A 35 3.77 -10.62 23.36
CA TYR A 35 3.51 -10.93 21.95
C TYR A 35 3.42 -9.64 21.09
N THR A 36 4.59 -9.13 20.74
CA THR A 36 4.85 -7.88 20.01
C THR A 36 5.91 -8.13 18.94
N THR A 37 6.12 -7.19 18.01
CA THR A 37 7.18 -7.35 17.00
C THR A 37 8.56 -7.47 17.66
N ASP A 38 8.82 -6.66 18.68
CA ASP A 38 10.07 -6.68 19.43
C ASP A 38 10.21 -7.97 20.25
N GLY A 39 9.17 -8.37 21.00
CA GLY A 39 9.21 -9.61 21.79
C GLY A 39 9.42 -10.87 20.93
N VAL A 40 8.78 -10.94 19.77
CA VAL A 40 9.02 -12.04 18.80
C VAL A 40 10.46 -12.01 18.28
N THR A 41 11.01 -10.82 18.00
CA THR A 41 12.40 -10.66 17.55
C THR A 41 13.40 -11.06 18.63
N GLU A 42 13.14 -10.67 19.88
CA GLU A 42 13.97 -11.00 21.05
C GLU A 42 14.02 -12.51 21.30
N LEU A 43 12.87 -13.20 21.25
CA LEU A 43 12.82 -14.66 21.45
C LEU A 43 13.49 -15.43 20.30
N LEU A 44 13.25 -15.03 19.05
CA LEU A 44 13.78 -15.75 17.89
C LEU A 44 15.25 -15.41 17.59
N GLY A 45 15.67 -14.19 17.91
CA GLY A 45 16.89 -13.57 17.41
C GLY A 45 16.74 -12.99 16.00
N GLU A 46 17.54 -11.96 15.69
CA GLU A 46 17.45 -11.16 14.45
C GLU A 46 17.50 -12.02 13.18
N GLU A 47 18.40 -13.00 13.11
CA GLU A 47 18.58 -13.85 11.92
C GLU A 47 17.37 -14.74 11.65
N VAL A 48 16.81 -15.35 12.70
CA VAL A 48 15.64 -16.24 12.62
C VAL A 48 14.39 -15.43 12.32
N HIS A 49 14.21 -14.29 12.98
CA HIS A 49 13.09 -13.39 12.70
C HIS A 49 13.13 -12.89 11.23
N ALA A 50 14.29 -12.45 10.75
CA ALA A 50 14.44 -12.04 9.37
C ALA A 50 14.20 -13.18 8.36
N ALA A 51 14.54 -14.43 8.72
CA ALA A 51 14.23 -15.61 7.90
C ALA A 51 12.71 -15.87 7.84
N LEU A 52 12.01 -15.76 8.97
CA LEU A 52 10.56 -15.90 9.05
C LEU A 52 9.85 -14.87 8.17
N LEU A 53 10.26 -13.60 8.21
CA LEU A 53 9.72 -12.53 7.35
C LEU A 53 9.91 -12.80 5.84
N ARG A 54 10.86 -13.65 5.45
CA ARG A 54 11.08 -14.10 4.06
C ARG A 54 10.37 -15.42 3.74
N GLY A 55 9.50 -15.90 4.62
CA GLY A 55 8.76 -17.16 4.45
C GLY A 55 9.54 -18.43 4.83
N VAL A 56 10.73 -18.30 5.42
CA VAL A 56 11.53 -19.44 5.88
C VAL A 56 11.20 -19.71 7.35
N TRP A 57 10.17 -20.54 7.57
CA TRP A 57 9.55 -20.73 8.88
C TRP A 57 10.24 -21.75 9.81
N TRP A 58 10.95 -22.74 9.26
CA TRP A 58 11.50 -23.86 10.04
C TRP A 58 12.55 -23.47 11.11
N PRO A 59 13.37 -22.42 10.95
CA PRO A 59 14.27 -21.98 12.02
C PRO A 59 13.51 -21.45 13.23
N ALA A 60 12.41 -20.71 13.00
CA ALA A 60 11.54 -20.22 14.07
C ALA A 60 10.85 -21.37 14.82
N LEU A 61 10.45 -22.44 14.11
CA LEU A 61 9.92 -23.64 14.75
C LEU A 61 10.96 -24.32 15.66
N ALA A 62 12.24 -24.32 15.28
CA ALA A 62 13.31 -24.87 16.09
C ALA A 62 13.59 -24.03 17.34
N ALA A 63 13.71 -22.71 17.19
CA ALA A 63 13.95 -21.77 18.30
C ALA A 63 12.82 -21.83 19.34
N THR A 64 11.57 -21.74 18.90
CA THR A 64 10.41 -21.84 19.81
C THR A 64 10.31 -23.19 20.53
N ALA A 65 10.75 -24.29 19.91
CA ALA A 65 10.75 -25.60 20.54
C ALA A 65 11.85 -25.78 21.61
N GLU A 66 12.91 -24.96 21.57
CA GLU A 66 13.96 -24.89 22.60
C GLU A 66 13.45 -24.10 23.81
N GLU A 67 12.92 -22.90 23.57
CA GLU A 67 12.36 -22.03 24.62
C GLU A 67 11.19 -22.68 25.36
N GLN A 68 10.35 -23.42 24.66
CA GLN A 68 9.26 -24.16 25.29
C GLN A 68 9.75 -25.24 26.29
N ARG A 69 10.97 -25.77 26.13
CA ARG A 69 11.56 -26.79 27.03
C ARG A 69 12.37 -26.19 28.16
N ASP A 70 13.16 -25.17 27.84
CA ASP A 70 14.24 -24.68 28.69
C ASP A 70 14.04 -23.23 29.16
N GLY A 71 13.13 -22.48 28.51
CA GLY A 71 12.79 -21.10 28.82
C GLY A 71 11.91 -20.95 30.05
N ASP A 72 11.76 -19.71 30.52
CA ASP A 72 10.86 -19.38 31.61
C ASP A 72 9.37 -19.47 31.19
N GLU A 73 8.47 -19.27 32.15
CA GLU A 73 7.03 -19.40 31.91
C GLU A 73 6.55 -18.44 30.81
N ASN A 74 7.11 -17.23 30.74
CA ASN A 74 6.72 -16.21 29.79
C ASN A 74 7.27 -16.51 28.39
N GLU A 75 8.53 -16.94 28.31
CA GLU A 75 9.17 -17.40 27.06
C GLU A 75 8.42 -18.61 26.46
N SER A 76 8.00 -19.56 27.31
CA SER A 76 7.21 -20.72 26.90
C SER A 76 5.82 -20.34 26.36
N GLN A 77 5.16 -19.35 26.99
CA GLN A 77 3.90 -18.80 26.50
C GLN A 77 4.08 -18.10 25.16
N LEU A 78 5.08 -17.22 25.02
CA LEU A 78 5.39 -16.52 23.79
C LEU A 78 5.74 -17.48 22.64
N ALA A 79 6.55 -18.50 22.92
CA ALA A 79 6.86 -19.56 21.96
C ALA A 79 5.61 -20.28 21.47
N THR A 80 4.66 -20.58 22.36
CA THR A 80 3.37 -21.19 22.00
C THR A 80 2.54 -20.28 21.10
N LEU A 81 2.48 -18.97 21.39
CA LEU A 81 1.76 -17.99 20.57
C LEU A 81 2.37 -17.84 19.17
N ILE A 82 3.70 -17.77 19.06
CA ILE A 82 4.42 -17.74 17.78
C ILE A 82 4.09 -18.99 16.96
N ARG A 83 4.12 -20.18 17.59
CA ARG A 83 3.83 -21.45 16.92
C ARG A 83 2.39 -21.53 16.42
N LEU A 84 1.42 -21.08 17.22
CA LEU A 84 0.01 -21.06 16.84
C LEU A 84 -0.27 -20.08 15.69
N PHE A 85 0.07 -18.81 15.86
CA PHE A 85 -0.39 -17.74 14.96
C PHE A 85 0.57 -17.45 13.81
N LEU A 86 1.90 -17.48 14.02
CA LEU A 86 2.88 -17.14 12.98
C LEU A 86 3.40 -18.37 12.22
N LEU A 87 3.31 -19.57 12.81
CA LEU A 87 3.76 -20.82 12.18
C LEU A 87 2.63 -21.77 11.84
N GLY A 88 1.41 -21.53 12.33
CA GLY A 88 0.23 -22.36 12.03
C GLY A 88 0.33 -23.79 12.58
N SER A 89 1.14 -24.00 13.61
CA SER A 89 1.39 -25.32 14.22
C SER A 89 0.22 -25.78 15.09
N ASP A 90 0.02 -27.10 15.15
CA ASP A 90 -0.91 -27.74 16.07
C ASP A 90 -0.21 -27.96 17.42
N GLU A 91 -0.78 -27.43 18.49
CA GLU A 91 -0.18 -27.40 19.83
C GLU A 91 -0.99 -28.20 20.87
N PRO A 92 -0.32 -28.87 21.82
CA PRO A 92 -0.98 -29.52 22.95
C PRO A 92 -1.86 -28.57 23.76
N GLU A 93 -3.10 -28.99 24.08
CA GLU A 93 -4.08 -28.17 24.80
C GLU A 93 -3.56 -27.60 26.13
N ASN A 94 -2.69 -28.33 26.85
CA ASN A 94 -2.13 -27.87 28.11
C ASN A 94 -1.18 -26.67 27.96
N LEU A 95 -0.50 -26.53 26.82
CA LEU A 95 0.39 -25.40 26.52
C LEU A 95 -0.43 -24.21 26.05
N VAL A 96 -1.43 -24.46 25.21
CA VAL A 96 -2.36 -23.42 24.76
C VAL A 96 -3.14 -22.84 25.95
N ALA A 97 -3.55 -23.67 26.91
CA ALA A 97 -4.19 -23.19 28.14
C ALA A 97 -3.28 -22.32 29.02
N GLN A 98 -1.96 -22.56 29.00
CA GLN A 98 -0.99 -21.71 29.70
C GLN A 98 -0.79 -20.37 28.99
N ALA A 99 -0.87 -20.34 27.66
CA ALA A 99 -0.79 -19.11 26.87
C ALA A 99 -2.06 -18.24 26.95
N PHE A 100 -3.21 -18.81 27.33
CA PHE A 100 -4.50 -18.10 27.45
C PHE A 100 -5.16 -18.27 28.83
N PRO A 101 -4.51 -17.83 29.92
CA PRO A 101 -5.03 -18.00 31.27
C PRO A 101 -6.30 -17.17 31.54
N THR A 102 -6.52 -16.07 30.81
CA THR A 102 -7.68 -15.19 30.98
C THR A 102 -8.81 -15.55 30.01
N ALA A 103 -8.52 -15.68 28.72
CA ALA A 103 -9.53 -15.97 27.70
C ALA A 103 -10.04 -17.41 27.78
N GLY A 104 -9.14 -18.37 28.01
CA GLY A 104 -9.44 -19.79 28.07
C GLY A 104 -9.65 -20.44 26.69
N VAL A 105 -9.17 -21.68 26.55
CA VAL A 105 -9.19 -22.42 25.27
C VAL A 105 -10.61 -22.63 24.74
N ASP A 106 -11.55 -23.08 25.57
CA ASP A 106 -12.92 -23.37 25.12
C ASP A 106 -13.63 -22.11 24.61
N THR A 107 -13.47 -20.98 25.29
CA THR A 107 -14.01 -19.69 24.85
C THR A 107 -13.44 -19.26 23.50
N LEU A 108 -12.13 -19.43 23.30
CA LEU A 108 -11.45 -19.09 22.05
C LEU A 108 -11.85 -20.02 20.90
N VAL A 109 -12.16 -21.29 21.18
CA VAL A 109 -12.77 -22.22 20.22
C VAL A 109 -14.18 -21.77 19.85
N ASP A 110 -15.01 -21.44 20.85
CA ASP A 110 -16.39 -20.97 20.64
C ASP A 110 -16.44 -19.64 19.86
N GLN A 111 -15.45 -18.76 20.04
CA GLN A 111 -15.32 -17.49 19.31
C GLN A 111 -14.58 -17.63 17.96
N GLY A 112 -14.20 -18.84 17.55
CA GLY A 112 -13.61 -19.12 16.24
C GLY A 112 -12.16 -18.67 16.08
N VAL A 113 -11.44 -18.40 17.17
CA VAL A 113 -10.00 -18.06 17.17
C VAL A 113 -9.16 -19.33 17.08
N LEU A 114 -9.58 -20.38 17.78
CA LEU A 114 -8.93 -21.69 17.84
C LEU A 114 -9.85 -22.79 17.33
N ALA A 115 -9.31 -23.97 17.05
CA ALA A 115 -10.07 -25.18 16.77
C ALA A 115 -9.41 -26.38 17.44
N ARG A 116 -10.23 -27.32 17.91
CA ARG A 116 -9.77 -28.59 18.51
C ARG A 116 -9.81 -29.70 17.46
N LEU A 117 -8.70 -30.42 17.33
CA LEU A 117 -8.54 -31.55 16.42
C LEU A 117 -9.01 -32.87 17.06
N ASP A 118 -9.19 -33.89 16.22
CA ASP A 118 -9.66 -35.23 16.64
C ASP A 118 -8.72 -35.92 17.64
N ASP A 119 -7.42 -35.58 17.61
CA ASP A 119 -6.39 -36.10 18.51
C ASP A 119 -6.22 -35.26 19.79
N GLY A 120 -7.00 -34.19 19.95
CA GLY A 120 -6.97 -33.29 21.10
C GLY A 120 -5.94 -32.16 20.99
N ALA A 121 -5.18 -32.05 19.90
CA ALA A 121 -4.36 -30.87 19.66
C ALA A 121 -5.25 -29.65 19.34
N ILE A 122 -4.73 -28.46 19.65
CA ILE A 122 -5.37 -27.18 19.38
C ILE A 122 -4.61 -26.48 18.27
N ARG A 123 -5.32 -25.88 17.34
CA ARG A 123 -4.75 -25.10 16.26
C ARG A 123 -5.39 -23.72 16.19
N ALA A 124 -4.68 -22.76 15.61
CA ALA A 124 -5.27 -21.48 15.26
C ALA A 124 -6.22 -21.61 14.06
N SER A 125 -7.33 -20.87 14.13
CA SER A 125 -8.30 -20.66 13.06
C SER A 125 -8.15 -19.27 12.41
N LEU A 126 -7.57 -18.32 13.15
CA LEU A 126 -7.25 -16.96 12.71
C LEU A 126 -5.73 -16.74 12.75
N ASP A 127 -5.24 -15.78 11.98
CA ASP A 127 -3.93 -15.18 12.18
C ASP A 127 -4.09 -13.93 13.07
N ILE A 128 -3.30 -13.84 14.13
CA ILE A 128 -3.18 -12.64 14.96
C ILE A 128 -1.73 -12.22 14.90
N ARG A 129 -1.44 -11.21 14.09
CA ARG A 129 -0.07 -10.84 13.75
C ARG A 129 0.36 -9.59 14.51
N PRO A 130 1.48 -9.64 15.25
CA PRO A 130 2.13 -8.44 15.75
C PRO A 130 2.59 -7.55 14.60
N HIS A 131 2.33 -6.26 14.75
CA HIS A 131 2.70 -5.23 13.79
C HIS A 131 3.13 -3.98 14.55
N ALA A 132 4.02 -3.16 13.99
CA ALA A 132 4.49 -1.96 14.67
C ALA A 132 4.69 -0.80 13.70
N ASP A 133 4.51 0.42 14.22
CA ASP A 133 5.08 1.64 13.65
C ASP A 133 6.24 2.15 14.53
N GLU A 134 6.77 3.35 14.25
CA GLU A 134 7.90 3.92 15.01
C GLU A 134 7.60 4.11 16.51
N THR A 135 6.33 4.08 16.91
CA THR A 135 5.88 4.52 18.24
C THR A 135 4.85 3.60 18.90
N HIS A 136 4.28 2.64 18.19
CA HIS A 136 3.22 1.78 18.69
C HIS A 136 3.38 0.33 18.24
N ASP A 137 3.05 -0.59 19.15
CA ASP A 137 2.79 -1.99 18.85
C ASP A 137 1.29 -2.23 18.65
N PHE A 138 0.99 -3.05 17.66
CA PHE A 138 -0.35 -3.40 17.24
C PHE A 138 -0.53 -4.91 17.10
N LEU A 139 -1.78 -5.35 17.18
CA LEU A 139 -2.21 -6.70 16.85
C LEU A 139 -3.27 -6.64 15.75
N VAL A 140 -3.02 -7.33 14.64
CA VAL A 140 -3.94 -7.36 13.48
C VAL A 140 -4.53 -8.74 13.33
N VAL A 141 -5.85 -8.82 13.24
CA VAL A 141 -6.58 -10.09 13.14
C VAL A 141 -7.01 -10.33 11.69
N ALA A 142 -6.70 -11.51 11.16
CA ALA A 142 -7.05 -11.94 9.82
C ALA A 142 -7.31 -13.45 9.77
N ASP A 143 -7.63 -13.98 8.59
CA ASP A 143 -7.61 -15.42 8.38
C ASP A 143 -6.18 -15.93 8.13
N GLN A 144 -5.95 -17.24 8.34
CA GLN A 144 -4.65 -17.85 8.05
C GLN A 144 -4.43 -18.03 6.54
N ASP A 145 -3.27 -17.61 6.05
CA ASP A 145 -2.88 -17.72 4.64
C ASP A 145 -2.75 -19.19 4.18
N ALA A 146 -3.00 -19.45 2.90
CA ALA A 146 -2.84 -20.77 2.27
C ALA A 146 -1.39 -21.30 2.38
N ALA A 147 -0.40 -20.41 2.49
CA ALA A 147 0.99 -20.78 2.72
C ALA A 147 1.20 -21.50 4.06
N MET A 148 0.38 -21.19 5.08
CA MET A 148 0.44 -21.81 6.40
C MET A 148 -0.40 -23.06 6.47
N ARG A 149 -1.51 -23.12 5.71
CA ARG A 149 -2.42 -24.26 5.72
C ARG A 149 -2.72 -24.74 4.29
N PRO A 150 -2.31 -25.97 3.92
CA PRO A 150 -2.61 -26.53 2.61
C PRO A 150 -4.12 -26.64 2.37
N GLY A 151 -4.54 -26.24 1.18
CA GLY A 151 -5.92 -26.31 0.71
C GLY A 151 -6.47 -24.93 0.34
N PRO A 152 -7.59 -24.90 -0.40
CA PRO A 152 -8.17 -23.65 -0.85
C PRO A 152 -8.67 -22.83 0.34
N VAL A 153 -8.44 -21.52 0.30
CA VAL A 153 -9.04 -20.59 1.27
C VAL A 153 -10.56 -20.53 1.09
N ALA A 154 -11.27 -20.01 2.10
CA ALA A 154 -12.71 -19.83 2.03
C ALA A 154 -13.09 -18.68 1.08
N HIS A 155 -14.34 -18.68 0.60
CA HIS A 155 -14.87 -17.63 -0.27
C HIS A 155 -14.86 -16.24 0.40
N ASP A 156 -15.17 -16.21 1.71
CA ASP A 156 -15.18 -15.03 2.57
C ASP A 156 -13.85 -14.79 3.29
N HIS A 157 -12.75 -15.40 2.83
CA HIS A 157 -11.42 -15.25 3.41
C HIS A 157 -10.98 -13.79 3.49
N VAL A 158 -10.39 -13.40 4.62
CA VAL A 158 -9.90 -12.05 4.89
C VAL A 158 -8.38 -12.06 5.00
N LEU A 159 -7.71 -11.47 4.02
CA LEU A 159 -6.25 -11.33 4.01
C LEU A 159 -5.75 -10.47 5.17
N GLY A 160 -4.62 -10.89 5.73
CA GLY A 160 -3.87 -10.13 6.72
C GLY A 160 -2.96 -9.06 6.13
N ILE A 161 -1.81 -8.85 6.78
CA ILE A 161 -0.84 -7.85 6.38
C ILE A 161 -0.03 -8.37 5.18
N GLY A 162 -0.37 -7.89 3.99
CA GLY A 162 0.34 -8.18 2.74
C GLY A 162 1.16 -7.00 2.20
N GLY A 163 1.94 -7.26 1.15
CA GLY A 163 2.79 -6.26 0.49
C GLY A 163 2.00 -5.05 -0.02
N ALA A 164 0.85 -5.28 -0.67
CA ALA A 164 -0.03 -4.21 -1.16
C ALA A 164 -0.54 -3.31 -0.02
N SER A 165 -1.05 -3.89 1.07
CA SER A 165 -1.51 -3.13 2.24
C SER A 165 -0.41 -2.26 2.83
N MET A 166 0.82 -2.76 2.91
CA MET A 166 1.96 -1.98 3.41
C MET A 166 2.42 -0.91 2.42
N SER A 167 2.38 -1.17 1.11
CA SER A 167 2.65 -0.16 0.08
C SER A 167 1.68 1.01 0.19
N LEU A 168 0.38 0.74 0.38
CA LEU A 168 -0.61 1.79 0.58
C LEU A 168 -0.38 2.54 1.90
N ALA A 169 -0.18 1.83 3.01
CA ALA A 169 0.06 2.44 4.33
C ALA A 169 1.26 3.40 4.36
N ARG A 170 2.29 3.11 3.54
CA ARG A 170 3.46 3.99 3.32
C ARG A 170 3.16 5.17 2.43
N ALA A 171 2.29 5.00 1.43
CA ALA A 171 1.90 6.05 0.49
C ALA A 171 0.89 7.05 1.07
N ILE A 172 0.17 6.69 2.14
CA ILE A 172 -0.87 7.55 2.73
C ILE A 172 -0.27 8.85 3.30
N ILE A 173 -0.85 9.98 2.91
CA ILE A 173 -0.58 11.32 3.45
C ILE A 173 -1.08 11.38 4.88
N ARG A 174 -0.23 11.82 5.81
CA ARG A 174 -0.53 11.84 7.25
C ARG A 174 -0.77 13.25 7.82
N GLU A 175 -1.20 14.19 6.98
CA GLU A 175 -1.73 15.46 7.50
C GLU A 175 -2.97 15.18 8.36
N PRO A 176 -3.17 15.91 9.47
CA PRO A 176 -4.36 15.72 10.29
C PRO A 176 -5.64 15.88 9.49
N ALA A 177 -6.51 14.88 9.54
CA ALA A 177 -7.80 14.85 8.87
C ALA A 177 -8.92 14.72 9.91
N ARG A 178 -10.06 15.38 9.68
CA ARG A 178 -11.19 15.26 10.62
C ARG A 178 -11.95 13.95 10.37
N ARG A 179 -12.20 13.60 9.11
CA ARG A 179 -12.90 12.35 8.76
C ARG A 179 -12.18 11.61 7.65
N ALA A 180 -11.90 10.34 7.89
CA ALA A 180 -11.37 9.43 6.89
C ALA A 180 -12.34 8.29 6.57
N LEU A 181 -12.28 7.81 5.32
CA LEU A 181 -13.00 6.64 4.82
C LEU A 181 -12.01 5.58 4.34
N ASP A 182 -12.13 4.36 4.85
CA ASP A 182 -11.41 3.18 4.38
C ASP A 182 -12.37 2.24 3.64
N ILE A 183 -12.26 2.17 2.31
CA ILE A 183 -13.15 1.37 1.44
C ILE A 183 -12.51 0.01 1.16
N GLY A 184 -13.20 -1.07 1.51
CA GLY A 184 -12.67 -2.44 1.46
C GLY A 184 -11.70 -2.67 2.60
N THR A 185 -12.14 -2.39 3.84
CA THR A 185 -11.25 -2.33 5.01
C THR A 185 -10.56 -3.67 5.32
N GLY A 186 -11.13 -4.80 4.92
CA GLY A 186 -10.54 -6.12 5.17
C GLY A 186 -10.30 -6.37 6.67
N CYS A 187 -9.04 -6.66 7.04
CA CYS A 187 -8.63 -6.81 8.44
C CYS A 187 -8.50 -5.48 9.22
N GLY A 188 -8.73 -4.33 8.57
CA GLY A 188 -8.67 -3.00 9.18
C GLY A 188 -7.29 -2.35 9.21
N ILE A 189 -6.33 -2.85 8.43
CA ILE A 189 -4.93 -2.37 8.48
C ILE A 189 -4.79 -0.90 8.06
N GLN A 190 -5.57 -0.41 7.09
CA GLN A 190 -5.51 1.01 6.71
C GLN A 190 -6.18 1.86 7.79
N ALA A 191 -7.41 1.53 8.21
CA ALA A 191 -8.08 2.17 9.35
C ALA A 191 -7.19 2.28 10.61
N LEU A 192 -6.42 1.23 10.93
CA LEU A 192 -5.45 1.24 12.02
C LEU A 192 -4.40 2.34 11.86
N HIS A 193 -3.81 2.48 10.68
CA HIS A 193 -2.81 3.51 10.41
C HIS A 193 -3.40 4.93 10.31
N LEU A 194 -4.69 5.06 9.96
CA LEU A 194 -5.41 6.33 9.97
C LEU A 194 -5.62 6.86 11.39
N ASN A 195 -5.75 5.98 12.39
CA ASN A 195 -6.10 6.34 13.77
C ASN A 195 -5.12 7.31 14.45
N SER A 196 -3.87 7.40 13.99
CA SER A 196 -2.88 8.32 14.57
C SER A 196 -3.02 9.77 14.11
N HIS A 197 -3.80 10.03 13.06
CA HIS A 197 -3.91 11.35 12.43
C HIS A 197 -5.32 11.70 11.94
N CYS A 198 -6.32 10.87 12.22
CA CYS A 198 -7.72 11.11 11.88
C CYS A 198 -8.61 11.14 13.12
N ASP A 199 -9.52 12.12 13.24
CA ASP A 199 -10.44 12.22 14.39
C ASP A 199 -11.58 11.18 14.33
N GLU A 200 -12.13 10.97 13.13
CA GLU A 200 -13.21 10.00 12.86
C GLU A 200 -12.80 9.08 11.69
N ILE A 201 -13.01 7.77 11.86
CA ILE A 201 -12.77 6.76 10.83
C ILE A 201 -14.07 6.02 10.55
N VAL A 202 -14.50 6.05 9.30
CA VAL A 202 -15.52 5.15 8.75
C VAL A 202 -14.82 4.10 7.91
N ALA A 203 -15.12 2.82 8.14
CA ALA A 203 -14.55 1.73 7.38
C ALA A 203 -15.68 0.87 6.81
N THR A 204 -15.60 0.53 5.53
CA THR A 204 -16.66 -0.19 4.82
C THR A 204 -16.13 -1.46 4.19
N ASP A 205 -16.94 -2.51 4.20
CA ASP A 205 -16.65 -3.75 3.48
C ASP A 205 -17.96 -4.43 3.06
N THR A 206 -17.91 -5.22 1.99
CA THR A 206 -19.02 -6.10 1.60
C THR A 206 -19.04 -7.39 2.41
N ASN A 207 -17.88 -7.79 2.95
CA ASN A 207 -17.71 -9.01 3.70
C ASN A 207 -17.96 -8.78 5.20
N GLU A 208 -19.04 -9.36 5.74
CA GLU A 208 -19.36 -9.28 7.17
C GLU A 208 -18.27 -9.88 8.06
N ARG A 209 -17.52 -10.89 7.56
CA ARG A 209 -16.36 -11.45 8.26
C ARG A 209 -15.24 -10.43 8.37
N ALA A 210 -14.95 -9.69 7.30
CA ALA A 210 -13.96 -8.62 7.31
C ALA A 210 -14.30 -7.55 8.35
N LEU A 211 -15.56 -7.11 8.40
CA LEU A 211 -16.00 -6.15 9.42
C LEU A 211 -15.86 -6.70 10.86
N ALA A 212 -16.13 -8.00 11.07
CA ALA A 212 -15.94 -8.62 12.38
C ALA A 212 -14.45 -8.65 12.80
N LEU A 213 -13.55 -8.98 11.86
CA LEU A 213 -12.11 -9.01 12.10
C LEU A 213 -11.52 -7.60 12.25
N ALA A 214 -11.93 -6.63 11.44
CA ALA A 214 -11.57 -5.23 11.59
C ALA A 214 -12.00 -4.67 12.95
N ARG A 215 -13.20 -5.03 13.44
CA ARG A 215 -13.64 -4.66 14.80
C ARG A 215 -12.74 -5.28 15.87
N ALA A 216 -12.36 -6.54 15.71
CA ALA A 216 -11.44 -7.21 16.63
C ALA A 216 -10.06 -6.54 16.62
N THR A 217 -9.52 -6.23 15.44
CA THR A 217 -8.29 -5.43 15.28
C THR A 217 -8.41 -4.10 16.00
N ALA A 218 -9.47 -3.31 15.76
CA ALA A 218 -9.66 -2.02 16.42
C ALA A 218 -9.65 -2.18 17.96
N ARG A 219 -10.47 -3.11 18.47
CA ARG A 219 -10.62 -3.33 19.92
C ARG A 219 -9.35 -3.83 20.58
N LEU A 220 -8.64 -4.77 19.94
CA LEU A 220 -7.34 -5.24 20.42
C LEU A 220 -6.34 -4.10 20.54
N ASN A 221 -6.48 -3.02 19.78
CA ASN A 221 -5.58 -1.87 19.80
C ASN A 221 -6.14 -0.65 20.56
N GLY A 222 -7.26 -0.81 21.29
CA GLY A 222 -7.89 0.28 22.03
C GLY A 222 -8.53 1.36 21.14
N MET A 223 -8.87 1.00 19.91
CA MET A 223 -9.48 1.86 18.89
C MET A 223 -10.95 1.51 18.69
N SER A 224 -11.70 2.43 18.09
CA SER A 224 -13.10 2.22 17.70
C SER A 224 -13.38 2.94 16.38
N TRP A 225 -13.93 2.21 15.42
CA TRP A 225 -14.24 2.72 14.08
C TRP A 225 -15.72 2.53 13.77
N ASP A 226 -16.27 3.38 12.91
CA ASP A 226 -17.62 3.24 12.38
C ASP A 226 -17.60 2.25 11.20
N LEU A 227 -17.93 0.99 11.49
CA LEU A 227 -17.87 -0.13 10.55
C LEU A 227 -19.22 -0.35 9.88
N ARG A 228 -19.26 -0.35 8.54
CA ARG A 228 -20.51 -0.44 7.78
C ARG A 228 -20.43 -1.45 6.62
N ALA A 229 -21.47 -2.25 6.49
CA ALA A 229 -21.58 -3.23 5.41
C ALA A 229 -22.15 -2.60 4.13
N GLY A 230 -21.51 -2.85 3.00
CA GLY A 230 -22.03 -2.55 1.66
C GLY A 230 -20.94 -2.26 0.62
N SER A 231 -21.37 -2.03 -0.62
CA SER A 231 -20.47 -1.89 -1.75
C SER A 231 -20.01 -0.45 -1.93
N MET A 232 -18.70 -0.26 -2.12
CA MET A 232 -18.09 1.04 -2.41
C MET A 232 -18.64 2.18 -1.54
N PHE A 233 -19.31 3.17 -2.15
CA PHE A 233 -19.82 4.34 -1.46
C PHE A 233 -21.28 4.22 -0.99
N GLU A 234 -21.96 3.09 -1.24
CA GLU A 234 -23.35 2.89 -0.83
C GLU A 234 -23.58 3.13 0.68
N PRO A 235 -22.74 2.64 1.61
CA PRO A 235 -22.96 2.81 3.06
C PRO A 235 -22.75 4.25 3.57
N VAL A 236 -22.20 5.13 2.73
CA VAL A 236 -21.81 6.50 3.06
C VAL A 236 -22.45 7.52 2.10
N ALA A 237 -23.55 7.13 1.44
CA ALA A 237 -24.26 7.97 0.49
C ALA A 237 -24.63 9.34 1.10
N GLY A 238 -24.18 10.42 0.45
CA GLY A 238 -24.42 11.80 0.89
C GLY A 238 -23.42 12.33 1.92
N GLU A 239 -22.45 11.53 2.35
CA GLU A 239 -21.37 11.95 3.23
C GLU A 239 -20.13 12.39 2.43
N ARG A 240 -19.25 13.16 3.10
CA ARG A 240 -17.97 13.58 2.55
C ARG A 240 -16.84 13.44 3.57
N PHE A 241 -15.63 13.25 3.04
CA PHE A 241 -14.42 12.91 3.80
C PHE A 241 -13.25 13.79 3.39
N ASP A 242 -12.33 14.02 4.33
CA ASP A 242 -11.10 14.78 4.09
C ASP A 242 -10.02 13.86 3.49
N LEU A 243 -10.08 12.57 3.81
CA LEU A 243 -9.19 11.53 3.31
C LEU A 243 -10.01 10.27 2.96
N ILE A 244 -9.81 9.73 1.76
CA ILE A 244 -10.36 8.43 1.36
C ILE A 244 -9.20 7.51 0.99
N VAL A 245 -9.17 6.30 1.54
CA VAL A 245 -8.18 5.28 1.19
C VAL A 245 -8.87 4.02 0.73
N SER A 246 -8.25 3.30 -0.21
CA SER A 246 -8.76 2.00 -0.62
C SER A 246 -7.65 1.12 -1.18
N ASN A 247 -7.66 -0.12 -0.72
CA ASN A 247 -6.99 -1.24 -1.37
C ASN A 247 -8.07 -2.20 -1.90
N PRO A 248 -8.80 -1.82 -2.96
CA PRO A 248 -9.96 -2.57 -3.42
C PRO A 248 -9.55 -3.94 -3.99
N PRO A 249 -10.49 -4.88 -4.17
CA PRO A 249 -10.26 -6.14 -4.88
C PRO A 249 -10.01 -5.86 -6.38
N PHE A 250 -8.80 -5.39 -6.70
CA PHE A 250 -8.41 -4.86 -8.01
C PHE A 250 -7.90 -5.94 -8.98
N VAL A 251 -8.22 -7.22 -8.75
CA VAL A 251 -7.77 -8.29 -9.66
C VAL A 251 -8.48 -8.16 -10.99
N VAL A 252 -7.68 -8.05 -12.05
CA VAL A 252 -8.17 -7.89 -13.42
C VAL A 252 -8.52 -9.26 -13.97
N GLY A 253 -9.81 -9.62 -13.94
CA GLY A 253 -10.27 -10.95 -14.31
C GLY A 253 -11.54 -10.97 -15.14
N THR A 254 -12.02 -12.19 -15.38
CA THR A 254 -13.23 -12.49 -16.18
C THR A 254 -14.54 -12.07 -15.50
N GLY A 255 -14.49 -11.41 -14.34
CA GLY A 255 -15.66 -11.05 -13.53
C GLY A 255 -16.17 -12.17 -12.63
N SER A 256 -15.35 -13.18 -12.32
CA SER A 256 -15.64 -14.14 -11.26
C SER A 256 -15.69 -13.45 -9.89
N GLN A 257 -16.30 -14.13 -8.92
CA GLN A 257 -16.26 -13.75 -7.51
C GLN A 257 -15.98 -15.01 -6.69
N ASP A 258 -14.94 -15.75 -7.05
CA ASP A 258 -14.58 -16.98 -6.35
C ASP A 258 -14.08 -16.64 -4.95
N TYR A 259 -13.36 -15.51 -4.82
CA TYR A 259 -12.78 -15.02 -3.57
C TYR A 259 -13.03 -13.52 -3.38
N ILE A 260 -13.84 -13.15 -2.37
CA ILE A 260 -14.28 -11.75 -2.17
C ILE A 260 -13.11 -10.76 -2.01
N TYR A 261 -12.02 -11.19 -1.36
CA TYR A 261 -10.89 -10.29 -1.05
C TYR A 261 -10.12 -9.79 -2.27
N ARG A 262 -10.25 -10.44 -3.43
CA ARG A 262 -9.48 -10.11 -4.63
C ARG A 262 -10.35 -9.98 -5.88
N ASP A 263 -11.42 -10.77 -5.96
CA ASP A 263 -12.30 -10.83 -7.11
C ASP A 263 -13.46 -9.85 -6.90
N SER A 264 -13.49 -8.78 -7.70
CA SER A 264 -14.53 -7.76 -7.61
C SER A 264 -15.92 -8.21 -8.08
N GLY A 265 -16.02 -9.34 -8.81
CA GLY A 265 -17.22 -9.70 -9.59
C GLY A 265 -17.45 -8.80 -10.81
N VAL A 266 -16.54 -7.87 -11.08
CA VAL A 266 -16.57 -6.94 -12.22
C VAL A 266 -15.50 -7.37 -13.23
N VAL A 267 -15.83 -7.30 -14.51
CA VAL A 267 -14.91 -7.66 -15.59
C VAL A 267 -13.80 -6.63 -15.72
N GLY A 268 -12.56 -7.10 -15.82
CA GLY A 268 -11.38 -6.27 -16.04
C GLY A 268 -11.05 -5.34 -14.87
N ASP A 269 -10.77 -4.08 -15.18
CA ASP A 269 -10.38 -3.02 -14.23
C ASP A 269 -11.49 -1.98 -13.99
N ALA A 270 -12.73 -2.28 -14.40
CA ALA A 270 -13.85 -1.34 -14.32
C ALA A 270 -14.26 -0.98 -12.88
N LEU A 271 -13.96 -1.82 -11.87
CA LEU A 271 -14.16 -1.44 -10.47
C LEU A 271 -13.29 -0.23 -10.09
N CYS A 272 -12.01 -0.24 -10.48
CA CYS A 272 -11.09 0.87 -10.21
C CYS A 272 -11.54 2.14 -10.96
N GLU A 273 -11.95 2.01 -12.22
CA GLU A 273 -12.51 3.13 -12.98
C GLU A 273 -13.73 3.73 -12.27
N GLN A 274 -14.70 2.90 -11.88
CA GLN A 274 -15.92 3.35 -11.22
C GLN A 274 -15.61 4.07 -9.91
N LEU A 275 -14.75 3.48 -9.07
CA LEU A 275 -14.30 4.08 -7.82
C LEU A 275 -13.72 5.48 -8.05
N ILE A 276 -12.78 5.62 -8.99
CA ILE A 276 -12.13 6.92 -9.31
C ILE A 276 -13.15 7.95 -9.79
N ARG A 277 -14.09 7.55 -10.65
CA ARG A 277 -15.12 8.45 -11.19
C ARG A 277 -16.10 8.96 -10.14
N GLU A 278 -16.36 8.19 -9.09
CA GLU A 278 -17.31 8.56 -8.03
C GLU A 278 -16.69 9.45 -6.93
N LEU A 279 -15.36 9.43 -6.76
CA LEU A 279 -14.64 10.20 -5.73
C LEU A 279 -15.06 11.68 -5.57
N PRO A 280 -15.28 12.47 -6.63
CA PRO A 280 -15.63 13.89 -6.47
C PRO A 280 -16.91 14.12 -5.64
N ALA A 281 -17.83 13.15 -5.61
CA ALA A 281 -19.06 13.24 -4.83
C ALA A 281 -18.83 13.05 -3.32
N TYR A 282 -17.72 12.44 -2.92
CA TYR A 282 -17.43 12.00 -1.55
C TYR A 282 -16.22 12.71 -0.92
N LEU A 283 -15.46 13.49 -1.67
CA LEU A 283 -14.39 14.32 -1.12
C LEU A 283 -14.92 15.67 -0.64
N ASN A 284 -14.43 16.12 0.51
CA ASN A 284 -14.52 17.53 0.90
C ASN A 284 -13.62 18.37 -0.02
N PRO A 285 -13.90 19.69 -0.18
CA PRO A 285 -12.98 20.57 -0.89
C PRO A 285 -11.57 20.48 -0.32
N GLY A 286 -10.57 20.35 -1.19
CA GLY A 286 -9.16 20.15 -0.80
C GLY A 286 -8.82 18.77 -0.23
N GLY A 287 -9.81 17.88 -0.03
CA GLY A 287 -9.62 16.52 0.46
C GLY A 287 -8.92 15.62 -0.55
N THR A 288 -8.31 14.54 -0.07
CA THR A 288 -7.49 13.63 -0.87
C THR A 288 -8.05 12.22 -0.91
N ALA A 289 -7.76 11.49 -1.99
CA ALA A 289 -7.95 10.04 -2.02
C ALA A 289 -6.69 9.32 -2.46
N GLN A 290 -6.39 8.17 -1.86
CA GLN A 290 -5.19 7.38 -2.13
C GLN A 290 -5.54 5.91 -2.27
N ILE A 291 -5.39 5.41 -3.48
CA ILE A 291 -5.96 4.13 -3.90
C ILE A 291 -4.88 3.30 -4.57
N LEU A 292 -4.85 2.00 -4.27
CA LEU A 292 -4.13 1.06 -5.12
C LEU A 292 -5.04 0.59 -6.25
N ALA A 293 -4.49 0.49 -7.45
CA ALA A 293 -5.24 0.06 -8.62
C ALA A 293 -4.36 -0.76 -9.56
N ASN A 294 -5.02 -1.64 -10.28
CA ASN A 294 -4.46 -2.32 -11.44
C ASN A 294 -5.21 -1.87 -12.69
N TRP A 295 -4.52 -1.83 -13.83
CA TRP A 295 -5.11 -1.47 -15.11
C TRP A 295 -4.59 -2.36 -16.24
N ILE A 296 -5.45 -2.56 -17.22
CA ILE A 296 -5.16 -3.32 -18.43
C ILE A 296 -4.21 -2.52 -19.33
N ILE A 297 -3.17 -3.19 -19.84
CA ILE A 297 -2.29 -2.69 -20.89
C ILE A 297 -2.54 -3.53 -22.14
N THR A 298 -3.03 -2.91 -23.20
CA THR A 298 -3.32 -3.57 -24.49
C THR A 298 -2.20 -3.34 -25.50
N ASP A 299 -2.07 -4.25 -26.48
CA ASP A 299 -1.06 -4.10 -27.52
C ASP A 299 -1.18 -2.77 -28.29
N GLY A 300 -0.06 -2.09 -28.50
CA GLY A 300 0.03 -0.85 -29.25
C GLY A 300 -0.60 0.41 -28.62
N ALA A 301 -1.18 0.33 -27.41
CA ALA A 301 -1.75 1.48 -26.70
C ALA A 301 -0.81 2.01 -25.60
N ASP A 302 -0.80 3.33 -25.38
CA ASP A 302 -0.17 3.90 -24.18
C ASP A 302 -1.12 3.72 -22.99
N TRP A 303 -0.70 2.92 -22.01
CA TRP A 303 -1.49 2.64 -20.81
C TRP A 303 -1.91 3.91 -20.07
N ARG A 304 -1.15 5.01 -20.23
CA ARG A 304 -1.46 6.31 -19.63
C ARG A 304 -2.79 6.86 -20.12
N GLU A 305 -3.14 6.64 -21.38
CA GLU A 305 -4.42 7.11 -21.94
C GLU A 305 -5.61 6.43 -21.26
N ARG A 306 -5.47 5.15 -20.91
CA ARG A 306 -6.51 4.39 -20.20
C ARG A 306 -6.80 4.99 -18.83
N VAL A 307 -5.77 5.21 -18.02
CA VAL A 307 -5.94 5.73 -16.65
C VAL A 307 -6.29 7.23 -16.66
N ALA A 308 -5.77 8.00 -17.63
CA ALA A 308 -6.22 9.38 -17.85
C ALA A 308 -7.74 9.43 -18.11
N GLY A 309 -8.25 8.49 -18.92
CA GLY A 309 -9.68 8.36 -19.20
C GLY A 309 -10.55 8.16 -17.95
N TRP A 310 -10.04 7.53 -16.89
CA TRP A 310 -10.76 7.38 -15.61
C TRP A 310 -10.94 8.72 -14.88
N LEU A 311 -9.97 9.62 -15.04
CA LEU A 311 -9.93 10.94 -14.42
C LEU A 311 -10.67 12.01 -15.23
N ASP A 312 -10.97 11.75 -16.50
CA ASP A 312 -11.71 12.66 -17.37
C ASP A 312 -13.06 13.06 -16.76
N GLY A 313 -13.28 14.38 -16.66
CA GLY A 313 -14.52 14.96 -16.14
C GLY A 313 -14.67 14.92 -14.61
N THR A 314 -13.69 14.37 -13.87
CA THR A 314 -13.73 14.32 -12.40
C THR A 314 -13.39 15.66 -11.75
N GLY A 315 -12.59 16.50 -12.44
CA GLY A 315 -12.09 17.77 -11.90
C GLY A 315 -11.03 17.61 -10.80
N LEU A 316 -10.53 16.40 -10.58
CA LEU A 316 -9.53 16.11 -9.55
C LEU A 316 -8.11 16.37 -10.07
N ASP A 317 -7.26 16.92 -9.22
CA ASP A 317 -5.81 16.81 -9.44
C ASP A 317 -5.39 15.36 -9.17
N ALA A 318 -4.46 14.83 -9.95
CA ALA A 318 -4.07 13.43 -9.84
C ALA A 318 -2.57 13.21 -10.07
N TRP A 319 -2.02 12.30 -9.28
CA TRP A 319 -0.74 11.66 -9.51
C TRP A 319 -0.93 10.16 -9.56
N VAL A 320 -0.73 9.59 -10.74
CA VAL A 320 -0.82 8.17 -11.03
C VAL A 320 0.60 7.64 -11.19
N VAL A 321 0.94 6.61 -10.44
CA VAL A 321 2.25 5.98 -10.49
C VAL A 321 2.09 4.49 -10.78
N GLN A 322 2.57 4.05 -11.95
CA GLN A 322 2.83 2.65 -12.23
C GLN A 322 4.08 2.22 -11.48
N ARG A 323 3.94 1.26 -10.56
CA ARG A 323 5.03 0.74 -9.74
C ARG A 323 5.62 -0.55 -10.29
N GLU A 324 4.79 -1.29 -11.01
CA GLU A 324 5.12 -2.59 -11.59
C GLU A 324 4.21 -2.84 -12.80
N ALA A 325 4.71 -3.63 -13.75
CA ALA A 325 3.90 -4.21 -14.81
C ALA A 325 4.23 -5.70 -14.92
N ALA A 326 3.20 -6.53 -14.98
CA ALA A 326 3.34 -7.98 -15.09
C ALA A 326 2.78 -8.46 -16.44
N ASP A 327 3.50 -9.38 -17.09
CA ASP A 327 2.95 -10.10 -18.24
C ASP A 327 1.80 -11.03 -17.82
N PRO A 328 0.92 -11.44 -18.76
CA PRO A 328 -0.17 -12.38 -18.54
C PRO A 328 0.14 -13.57 -17.63
N ILE A 329 1.23 -14.29 -17.90
CA ILE A 329 1.54 -15.53 -17.18
C ILE A 329 1.98 -15.20 -15.76
N SER A 330 2.85 -14.21 -15.60
CA SER A 330 3.32 -13.75 -14.28
C SER A 330 2.15 -13.28 -13.41
N TYR A 331 1.25 -12.47 -13.98
CA TYR A 331 0.09 -11.94 -13.26
C TYR A 331 -0.88 -13.05 -12.82
N VAL A 332 -1.27 -13.93 -13.74
CA VAL A 332 -2.16 -15.06 -13.44
C VAL A 332 -1.54 -16.00 -12.41
N SER A 333 -0.23 -16.28 -12.53
CA SER A 333 0.48 -17.16 -11.60
C SER A 333 0.51 -16.61 -10.17
N LEU A 334 0.70 -15.29 -10.02
CA LEU A 334 0.67 -14.61 -8.72
C LEU A 334 -0.65 -14.89 -7.99
N TRP A 335 -1.77 -14.64 -8.65
CA TRP A 335 -3.10 -14.80 -8.03
C TRP A 335 -3.51 -16.26 -7.85
N LEU A 336 -3.13 -17.16 -8.75
CA LEU A 336 -3.43 -18.59 -8.56
C LEU A 336 -2.66 -19.19 -7.37
N SER A 337 -1.44 -18.73 -7.12
CA SER A 337 -0.62 -19.22 -6.01
C SER A 337 -1.19 -18.87 -4.63
N ASP A 338 -1.88 -17.73 -4.54
CA ASP A 338 -2.45 -17.17 -3.32
C ASP A 338 -3.69 -17.95 -2.81
N ALA A 339 -4.43 -18.58 -3.72
CA ALA A 339 -5.70 -19.26 -3.39
C ALA A 339 -5.53 -20.64 -2.72
N GLY A 340 -4.34 -21.24 -2.77
CA GLY A 340 -4.09 -22.58 -2.21
C GLY A 340 -4.77 -23.74 -2.94
N GLU A 341 -5.16 -23.54 -4.20
CA GLU A 341 -5.88 -24.54 -4.98
C GLU A 341 -5.01 -25.73 -5.44
N ASP A 342 -5.68 -26.84 -5.82
CA ASP A 342 -5.03 -27.98 -6.46
C ASP A 342 -4.41 -27.60 -7.82
N GLU A 343 -3.24 -28.15 -8.12
CA GLU A 343 -2.46 -27.84 -9.33
C GLU A 343 -3.27 -27.98 -10.62
N GLN A 344 -4.14 -28.98 -10.74
CA GLN A 344 -4.95 -29.17 -11.96
C GLN A 344 -6.11 -28.16 -12.06
N ALA A 345 -6.67 -27.74 -10.93
CA ALA A 345 -7.69 -26.70 -10.90
C ALA A 345 -7.07 -25.34 -11.25
N ALA A 346 -5.93 -25.02 -10.65
CA ALA A 346 -5.16 -23.82 -10.95
C ALA A 346 -4.78 -23.75 -12.44
N ALA A 347 -4.27 -24.84 -13.02
CA ALA A 347 -3.93 -24.89 -14.45
C ALA A 347 -5.14 -24.59 -15.36
N ARG A 348 -6.30 -25.20 -15.09
CA ARG A 348 -7.52 -24.94 -15.88
C ARG A 348 -7.99 -23.49 -15.77
N ARG A 349 -7.97 -22.90 -14.56
CA ARG A 349 -8.35 -21.49 -14.40
C ARG A 349 -7.33 -20.57 -15.08
N GLY A 350 -6.04 -20.91 -14.98
CA GLY A 350 -4.98 -20.18 -15.67
C GLY A 350 -5.18 -20.16 -17.18
N GLU A 351 -5.48 -21.30 -17.80
CA GLU A 351 -5.81 -21.38 -19.23
C GLU A 351 -7.00 -20.48 -19.59
N GLN A 352 -8.10 -20.54 -18.84
CA GLN A 352 -9.29 -19.70 -19.09
C GLN A 352 -9.01 -18.20 -18.97
N TRP A 353 -8.15 -17.82 -18.02
CA TRP A 353 -7.79 -16.42 -17.81
C TRP A 353 -6.88 -15.90 -18.91
N LEU A 354 -5.92 -16.73 -19.35
CA LEU A 354 -5.05 -16.40 -20.47
C LEU A 354 -5.83 -16.32 -21.79
N GLU A 355 -6.77 -17.23 -22.03
CA GLU A 355 -7.70 -17.14 -23.18
C GLU A 355 -8.47 -15.81 -23.16
N TRP A 356 -8.94 -15.37 -21.99
CA TRP A 356 -9.59 -14.07 -21.86
C TRP A 356 -8.66 -12.88 -22.11
N PHE A 357 -7.40 -12.94 -21.66
CA PHE A 357 -6.41 -11.89 -21.98
C PHE A 357 -6.14 -11.81 -23.48
N ASP A 358 -5.97 -12.96 -24.14
CA ASP A 358 -5.78 -13.04 -25.59
C ASP A 358 -7.00 -12.50 -26.36
N ASP A 359 -8.22 -12.86 -25.95
CA ASP A 359 -9.47 -12.40 -26.57
C ASP A 359 -9.70 -10.88 -26.43
N ASN A 360 -9.00 -10.21 -25.51
CA ASN A 360 -9.13 -8.78 -25.22
C ASN A 360 -7.83 -7.98 -25.53
N ASP A 361 -6.90 -8.56 -26.27
CA ASP A 361 -5.63 -7.94 -26.68
C ASP A 361 -4.78 -7.44 -25.48
N ILE A 362 -4.87 -8.10 -24.33
CA ILE A 362 -4.18 -7.72 -23.08
C ILE A 362 -2.76 -8.29 -23.06
N VAL A 363 -1.76 -7.41 -23.06
CA VAL A 363 -0.34 -7.78 -23.11
C VAL A 363 0.39 -7.62 -21.78
N ALA A 364 -0.17 -6.86 -20.85
CA ALA A 364 0.34 -6.72 -19.49
C ALA A 364 -0.75 -6.14 -18.56
N ILE A 365 -0.53 -6.27 -17.26
CA ILE A 365 -1.29 -5.58 -16.22
C ILE A 365 -0.36 -4.61 -15.50
N GLY A 366 -0.69 -3.32 -15.55
CA GLY A 366 -0.02 -2.30 -14.75
C GLY A 366 -0.57 -2.31 -13.33
N MET A 367 0.30 -2.15 -12.34
CA MET A 367 -0.05 -2.16 -10.92
C MET A 367 0.58 -0.94 -10.25
N GLY A 368 -0.22 -0.16 -9.53
CA GLY A 368 0.20 1.18 -9.13
C GLY A 368 -0.58 1.79 -7.98
N SER A 369 -0.35 3.08 -7.79
CA SER A 369 -1.12 3.91 -6.86
C SER A 369 -1.64 5.16 -7.56
N ILE A 370 -2.81 5.60 -7.13
CA ILE A 370 -3.48 6.81 -7.61
C ILE A 370 -3.70 7.69 -6.39
N THR A 371 -3.03 8.85 -6.37
CA THR A 371 -3.27 9.91 -5.39
C THR A 371 -4.03 11.03 -6.08
N VAL A 372 -5.19 11.40 -5.55
CA VAL A 372 -5.99 12.52 -6.08
C VAL A 372 -6.28 13.55 -5.01
N ARG A 373 -6.58 14.78 -5.45
CA ARG A 373 -7.02 15.88 -4.60
C ARG A 373 -8.20 16.61 -5.22
N ALA A 374 -9.24 16.81 -4.43
CA ALA A 374 -10.38 17.63 -4.80
C ALA A 374 -9.99 19.12 -4.89
N PRO A 375 -10.61 19.89 -5.80
CA PRO A 375 -10.42 21.34 -5.84
C PRO A 375 -10.86 21.99 -4.54
N GLU A 376 -10.29 23.17 -4.26
CA GLU A 376 -10.72 24.00 -3.14
C GLU A 376 -12.14 24.55 -3.38
N ALA A 377 -12.80 24.97 -2.31
CA ALA A 377 -14.15 25.51 -2.42
C ALA A 377 -14.17 26.78 -3.30
N GLY A 378 -14.89 26.72 -4.42
CA GLY A 378 -15.00 27.82 -5.37
C GLY A 378 -13.85 27.91 -6.38
N GLU A 379 -12.96 26.92 -6.42
CA GLU A 379 -11.93 26.81 -7.46
C GLU A 379 -12.56 26.26 -8.75
N ASP A 380 -12.48 27.01 -9.84
CA ASP A 380 -12.90 26.59 -11.18
C ASP A 380 -11.68 26.62 -12.10
N ARG A 381 -11.16 25.44 -12.43
CA ARG A 381 -9.90 25.24 -13.13
C ARG A 381 -9.86 23.89 -13.84
N GLU A 382 -8.92 23.78 -14.76
CA GLU A 382 -8.54 22.48 -15.31
C GLU A 382 -7.84 21.61 -14.25
N PRO A 383 -8.10 20.29 -14.23
CA PRO A 383 -7.39 19.35 -13.39
C PRO A 383 -5.93 19.20 -13.84
N ASP A 384 -5.03 19.03 -12.86
CA ASP A 384 -3.62 18.74 -13.12
C ASP A 384 -3.37 17.25 -12.90
N VAL A 385 -3.18 16.53 -14.00
CA VAL A 385 -3.03 15.07 -14.03
C VAL A 385 -1.62 14.72 -14.49
N VAL A 386 -0.88 14.01 -13.64
CA VAL A 386 0.47 13.51 -13.92
C VAL A 386 0.46 12.00 -13.81
N ILE A 387 0.93 11.33 -14.86
CA ILE A 387 0.93 9.86 -14.96
C ILE A 387 2.35 9.41 -15.30
N GLU A 388 2.99 8.71 -14.36
CA GLU A 388 4.39 8.32 -14.44
C GLU A 388 4.58 6.82 -14.14
N GLU A 389 5.72 6.30 -14.57
CA GLU A 389 6.19 4.96 -14.22
C GLU A 389 7.42 5.10 -13.33
N ILE A 390 7.37 4.51 -12.14
CA ILE A 390 8.44 4.56 -11.13
C ILE A 390 8.63 3.15 -10.58
N THR A 391 9.64 2.45 -11.10
CA THR A 391 9.90 1.03 -10.83
C THR A 391 11.22 0.79 -10.08
N GLY A 392 12.00 1.85 -9.82
CA GLY A 392 13.30 1.72 -9.16
C GLY A 392 13.16 1.33 -7.69
N ALA A 393 14.08 0.48 -7.22
CA ALA A 393 14.14 0.10 -5.81
C ALA A 393 14.51 1.31 -4.93
N GLY A 394 13.77 1.52 -3.83
CA GLY A 394 13.94 2.71 -2.98
C GLY A 394 13.30 3.98 -3.56
N GLU A 395 12.54 3.83 -4.65
CA GLU A 395 11.82 4.92 -5.31
C GLU A 395 10.32 4.97 -5.01
N GLU A 396 9.88 4.24 -3.99
CA GLU A 396 8.48 4.06 -3.69
C GLU A 396 7.78 5.38 -3.34
N VAL A 397 6.51 5.49 -3.71
CA VAL A 397 5.67 6.62 -3.33
C VAL A 397 5.40 6.55 -1.82
N THR A 398 5.75 7.62 -1.12
CA THR A 398 5.49 7.77 0.33
C THR A 398 4.49 8.89 0.56
N GLY A 399 3.81 8.88 1.72
CA GLY A 399 2.91 9.93 2.15
C GLY A 399 3.51 11.33 2.09
N PRO A 400 4.69 11.56 2.68
CA PRO A 400 5.37 12.85 2.58
C PRO A 400 5.66 13.28 1.14
N GLU A 401 6.04 12.36 0.26
CA GLU A 401 6.27 12.69 -1.14
C GLU A 401 4.98 13.01 -1.89
N ALA A 402 3.91 12.24 -1.68
CA ALA A 402 2.61 12.48 -2.29
C ALA A 402 2.04 13.86 -1.88
N GLN A 403 2.15 14.20 -0.60
CA GLN A 403 1.81 15.52 -0.07
C GLN A 403 2.68 16.61 -0.73
N ALA A 404 4.00 16.45 -0.73
CA ALA A 404 4.91 17.41 -1.34
C ALA A 404 4.68 17.55 -2.85
N PHE A 405 4.30 16.48 -3.54
CA PHE A 405 3.93 16.50 -4.95
C PHE A 405 2.73 17.42 -5.19
N LEU A 406 1.62 17.16 -4.50
CA LEU A 406 0.41 17.99 -4.63
C LEU A 406 0.67 19.46 -4.27
N ALA A 407 1.47 19.71 -3.23
CA ALA A 407 1.87 21.06 -2.84
C ALA A 407 2.68 21.78 -3.92
N ARG A 408 3.63 21.08 -4.57
CA ARG A 408 4.42 21.63 -5.70
C ARG A 408 3.55 21.94 -6.90
N ARG A 409 2.60 21.06 -7.24
CA ARG A 409 1.64 21.30 -8.33
C ARG A 409 0.77 22.54 -8.06
N ARG A 410 0.26 22.66 -6.84
CA ARG A 410 -0.48 23.85 -6.39
C ARG A 410 0.36 25.11 -6.48
N TYR A 411 1.58 25.09 -5.92
CA TYR A 411 2.50 26.23 -5.98
C TYR A 411 2.75 26.69 -7.43
N LEU A 412 2.99 25.76 -8.35
CA LEU A 412 3.20 26.07 -9.77
C LEU A 412 1.97 26.69 -10.43
N ARG A 413 0.77 26.30 -10.02
CA ARG A 413 -0.49 26.85 -10.54
C ARG A 413 -0.75 28.26 -10.05
N GLU A 414 -0.50 28.50 -8.76
CA GLU A 414 -0.75 29.78 -8.10
C GLU A 414 0.35 30.82 -8.35
N THR A 415 1.55 30.39 -8.77
CA THR A 415 2.69 31.28 -9.05
C THR A 415 2.81 31.52 -10.55
N SER A 416 2.65 32.76 -10.98
CA SER A 416 2.91 33.18 -12.37
C SER A 416 4.41 33.20 -12.70
N ASP A 417 4.76 33.22 -13.98
CA ASP A 417 6.16 33.29 -14.41
C ASP A 417 6.85 34.58 -13.94
N ALA A 418 6.13 35.70 -13.93
CA ALA A 418 6.65 36.97 -13.42
C ALA A 418 6.96 36.89 -11.93
N GLU A 419 6.05 36.32 -11.13
CA GLU A 419 6.29 36.10 -9.70
C GLU A 419 7.45 35.12 -9.47
N LEU A 420 7.54 34.06 -10.28
CA LEU A 420 8.59 33.06 -10.17
C LEU A 420 9.98 33.64 -10.44
N LEU A 421 10.09 34.58 -11.38
CA LEU A 421 11.33 35.32 -11.67
C LEU A 421 11.80 36.14 -10.47
N GLU A 422 10.88 36.63 -9.63
CA GLU A 422 11.19 37.39 -8.41
C GLU A 422 11.59 36.49 -7.24
N LYS A 423 11.30 35.18 -7.29
CA LYS A 423 11.60 34.24 -6.20
C LYS A 423 13.08 33.89 -6.12
N ARG A 424 13.52 33.60 -4.90
CA ARG A 424 14.82 33.00 -4.62
C ARG A 424 14.65 31.48 -4.63
N LEU A 425 15.33 30.79 -5.54
CA LEU A 425 15.22 29.33 -5.64
C LEU A 425 16.49 28.65 -5.13
N SER A 426 16.30 27.50 -4.51
CA SER A 426 17.36 26.60 -4.05
C SER A 426 17.21 25.22 -4.68
N VAL A 427 18.34 24.59 -5.00
CA VAL A 427 18.39 23.18 -5.43
C VAL A 427 18.30 22.25 -4.22
N ALA A 428 17.48 21.21 -4.32
CA ALA A 428 17.42 20.11 -3.37
C ALA A 428 18.74 19.31 -3.35
N PRO A 429 19.00 18.46 -2.34
CA PRO A 429 20.13 17.53 -2.40
C PRO A 429 19.98 16.59 -3.60
N VAL A 430 20.64 16.89 -4.72
CA VAL A 430 20.55 16.16 -5.99
C VAL A 430 21.94 15.73 -6.48
N MET A 431 21.98 14.73 -7.35
CA MET A 431 23.18 14.26 -8.03
C MET A 431 23.18 14.78 -9.47
N LEU A 432 24.33 15.25 -9.95
CA LEU A 432 24.55 15.52 -11.37
C LEU A 432 25.23 14.29 -11.99
N GLU A 433 24.58 13.67 -12.95
CA GLU A 433 25.09 12.55 -13.73
C GLU A 433 25.52 13.05 -15.11
N GLU A 434 26.74 12.73 -15.51
CA GLU A 434 27.31 13.13 -16.80
C GLU A 434 27.80 11.92 -17.56
N HIS A 435 27.33 11.76 -18.79
CA HIS A 435 27.70 10.64 -19.66
C HIS A 435 28.61 11.16 -20.77
N SER A 436 29.77 10.51 -20.93
CA SER A 436 30.74 10.82 -21.98
C SER A 436 31.07 9.59 -22.81
N LEU A 437 31.26 9.78 -24.10
CA LEU A 437 31.77 8.77 -25.03
C LEU A 437 33.19 9.12 -25.49
N PRO A 438 34.03 8.13 -25.84
CA PRO A 438 35.32 8.41 -26.46
C PRO A 438 35.13 9.02 -27.86
N GLY A 439 35.81 10.14 -28.13
CA GLY A 439 35.88 10.81 -29.42
C GLY A 439 37.33 11.06 -29.87
N GLU A 440 37.49 11.71 -31.04
CA GLU A 440 38.81 11.93 -31.67
C GLU A 440 39.76 12.75 -30.79
N ASP A 441 39.22 13.67 -30.00
CA ASP A 441 39.97 14.57 -29.11
C ASP A 441 39.89 14.18 -27.61
N GLY A 442 39.39 12.98 -27.29
CA GLY A 442 39.22 12.49 -25.91
C GLY A 442 37.75 12.26 -25.53
N TRP A 443 37.44 12.29 -24.23
CA TRP A 443 36.07 12.11 -23.74
C TRP A 443 35.18 13.28 -24.16
N GLN A 444 34.09 12.98 -24.86
CA GLN A 444 33.08 13.94 -25.30
C GLN A 444 31.79 13.70 -24.52
N GLN A 445 31.33 14.72 -23.80
CA GLN A 445 30.07 14.66 -23.08
C GLN A 445 28.90 14.56 -24.07
N VAL A 446 28.07 13.53 -23.91
CA VAL A 446 26.90 13.27 -24.76
C VAL A 446 25.58 13.52 -24.04
N GLY A 447 25.61 13.68 -22.72
CA GLY A 447 24.42 14.02 -21.94
C GLY A 447 24.75 14.36 -20.49
N ALA A 448 23.82 15.08 -19.86
CA ALA A 448 23.79 15.30 -18.42
C ALA A 448 22.35 15.26 -17.90
N ALA A 449 22.19 14.78 -16.67
CA ALA A 449 20.92 14.80 -15.98
C ALA A 449 21.13 15.13 -14.50
N VAL A 450 20.17 15.84 -13.93
CA VAL A 450 20.06 16.02 -12.48
C VAL A 450 19.07 14.99 -11.94
N ARG A 451 19.53 14.19 -10.99
CA ARG A 451 18.75 13.13 -10.36
C ARG A 451 18.57 13.44 -8.88
N ARG A 452 17.33 13.47 -8.42
CA ARG A 452 17.04 13.55 -6.98
C ARG A 452 17.13 12.14 -6.37
N PRO A 453 17.95 11.90 -5.33
CA PRO A 453 17.97 10.62 -4.63
C PRO A 453 16.74 10.46 -3.74
N GLY A 454 16.22 9.23 -3.65
CA GLY A 454 15.10 8.87 -2.78
C GLY A 454 13.72 9.30 -3.29
N GLY A 455 12.69 8.56 -2.87
CA GLY A 455 11.33 8.72 -3.41
C GLY A 455 11.33 8.52 -4.94
N PRO A 456 10.45 9.18 -5.71
CA PRO A 456 10.29 9.07 -7.17
C PRO A 456 11.53 9.24 -8.07
N ALA A 457 12.70 9.45 -7.48
CA ALA A 457 14.00 9.59 -8.10
C ALA A 457 14.01 10.48 -9.34
N ALA A 458 13.30 11.61 -9.24
CA ALA A 458 13.01 12.45 -10.38
C ALA A 458 14.29 12.84 -11.14
N VAL A 459 14.25 12.60 -12.45
CA VAL A 459 15.34 12.88 -13.38
C VAL A 459 14.95 14.05 -14.26
N LEU A 460 15.85 15.02 -14.39
CA LEU A 460 15.72 16.15 -15.30
C LEU A 460 16.95 16.20 -16.20
N GLY A 461 16.76 16.00 -17.51
CA GLY A 461 17.82 16.22 -18.48
C GLY A 461 18.23 17.68 -18.50
N VAL A 462 19.54 17.96 -18.49
CA VAL A 462 20.06 19.34 -18.44
C VAL A 462 21.08 19.58 -19.54
N ASP A 463 20.96 20.73 -20.19
CA ASP A 463 22.00 21.28 -21.04
C ASP A 463 22.97 22.15 -20.22
N GLU A 464 23.97 22.74 -20.88
CA GLU A 464 24.98 23.58 -20.22
C GLU A 464 24.34 24.75 -19.46
N VAL A 465 23.34 25.39 -20.06
CA VAL A 465 22.67 26.58 -19.54
C VAL A 465 21.80 26.22 -18.33
N SER A 466 20.98 25.17 -18.44
CA SER A 466 20.13 24.68 -17.35
C SER A 466 20.98 24.16 -16.19
N ARG A 467 22.10 23.49 -16.47
CA ARG A 467 23.07 23.07 -15.45
C ARG A 467 23.65 24.27 -14.69
N ALA A 468 24.06 25.32 -15.40
CA ALA A 468 24.58 26.53 -14.79
C ALA A 468 23.52 27.27 -13.96
N LEU A 469 22.27 27.32 -14.47
CA LEU A 469 21.12 27.89 -13.76
C LEU A 469 20.85 27.14 -12.45
N LEU A 470 20.72 25.81 -12.48
CA LEU A 470 20.54 25.02 -11.27
C LEU A 470 21.71 25.20 -10.28
N ALA A 471 22.95 25.19 -10.75
CA ALA A 471 24.12 25.42 -9.90
C ALA A 471 24.15 26.81 -9.22
N GLY A 472 23.49 27.81 -9.83
CA GLY A 472 23.31 29.17 -9.31
C GLY A 472 22.13 29.33 -8.36
N CYS A 473 21.12 28.46 -8.43
CA CYS A 473 19.95 28.43 -7.53
C CYS A 473 20.36 27.98 -6.12
N ARG A 474 20.88 28.92 -5.34
CA ARG A 474 21.36 28.73 -3.94
C ARG A 474 20.54 29.54 -2.91
N GLY A 475 19.39 30.07 -3.31
CA GLY A 475 18.53 30.94 -2.47
C GLY A 475 19.08 32.35 -2.25
N GLN A 476 20.20 32.73 -2.87
CA GLN A 476 20.92 33.98 -2.57
C GLN A 476 20.42 35.20 -3.33
N VAL A 477 19.91 35.00 -4.55
CA VAL A 477 19.42 36.07 -5.44
C VAL A 477 18.13 35.61 -6.12
N PRO A 478 17.28 36.55 -6.58
CA PRO A 478 16.12 36.22 -7.41
C PRO A 478 16.53 35.48 -8.67
N LEU A 479 15.64 34.61 -9.17
CA LEU A 479 15.83 33.86 -10.41
C LEU A 479 16.13 34.79 -11.60
N GLN A 480 15.44 35.93 -11.69
CA GLN A 480 15.67 36.94 -12.72
C GLN A 480 17.13 37.41 -12.76
N THR A 481 17.70 37.75 -11.61
CA THR A 481 19.10 38.21 -11.53
C THR A 481 20.07 37.13 -11.99
N LEU A 482 19.79 35.86 -11.66
CA LEU A 482 20.62 34.74 -12.11
C LEU A 482 20.55 34.57 -13.63
N ILE A 483 19.36 34.69 -14.23
CA ILE A 483 19.16 34.63 -15.67
C ILE A 483 19.88 35.78 -16.37
N GLU A 484 19.80 37.00 -15.85
CA GLU A 484 20.50 38.17 -16.40
C GLU A 484 22.03 37.99 -16.39
N LEU A 485 22.57 37.40 -15.31
CA LEU A 485 24.00 37.08 -15.22
C LEU A 485 24.43 36.02 -16.24
N LEU A 486 23.63 34.96 -16.40
CA LEU A 486 23.91 33.90 -17.39
C LEU A 486 23.78 34.43 -18.82
N ALA A 487 22.77 35.25 -19.10
CA ALA A 487 22.57 35.88 -20.40
C ALA A 487 23.78 36.75 -20.78
N GLY A 488 24.27 37.56 -19.83
CA GLY A 488 25.48 38.36 -20.02
C GLY A 488 26.76 37.54 -20.21
N PHE A 489 26.87 36.37 -19.59
CA PHE A 489 28.02 35.46 -19.77
C PHE A 489 28.02 34.77 -21.14
N HIS A 490 26.85 34.37 -21.63
CA HIS A 490 26.69 33.68 -22.90
C HIS A 490 26.48 34.63 -24.11
N ASP A 491 26.43 35.95 -23.89
CA ASP A 491 26.16 36.99 -24.90
C ASP A 491 24.81 36.78 -25.62
N VAL A 492 23.77 36.49 -24.85
CA VAL A 492 22.39 36.27 -25.33
C VAL A 492 21.41 37.24 -24.69
N ASP A 493 20.22 37.37 -25.29
CA ASP A 493 19.14 38.19 -24.75
C ASP A 493 18.53 37.57 -23.47
N ALA A 494 18.37 38.38 -22.43
CA ALA A 494 17.92 37.91 -21.12
C ALA A 494 16.43 37.52 -21.09
N GLU A 495 15.57 38.22 -21.85
CA GLU A 495 14.15 37.88 -21.94
C GLU A 495 13.96 36.56 -22.69
N ALA A 496 14.70 36.37 -23.78
CA ALA A 496 14.71 35.11 -24.54
C ALA A 496 15.23 33.94 -23.68
N LEU A 497 16.30 34.15 -22.90
CA LEU A 497 16.81 33.14 -21.98
C LEU A 497 15.79 32.82 -20.88
N ALA A 498 15.12 33.83 -20.31
CA ALA A 498 14.08 33.62 -19.31
C ALA A 498 12.92 32.78 -19.86
N ALA A 499 12.45 33.10 -21.07
CA ALA A 499 11.38 32.33 -21.73
C ALA A 499 11.76 30.86 -21.98
N ALA A 500 13.04 30.59 -22.27
CA ALA A 500 13.56 29.23 -22.43
C ALA A 500 13.78 28.50 -21.10
N ALA A 501 14.21 29.22 -20.05
CA ALA A 501 14.52 28.64 -18.74
C ALA A 501 13.28 28.34 -17.88
N LEU A 502 12.24 29.17 -17.98
CA LEU A 502 11.04 29.05 -17.14
C LEU A 502 10.35 27.66 -17.23
N PRO A 503 10.17 27.04 -18.42
CA PRO A 503 9.65 25.68 -18.51
C PRO A 503 10.51 24.66 -17.73
N VAL A 504 11.84 24.75 -17.84
CA VAL A 504 12.78 23.85 -17.13
C VAL A 504 12.73 24.09 -15.63
N VAL A 505 12.64 25.34 -15.18
CA VAL A 505 12.49 25.69 -13.77
C VAL A 505 11.19 25.16 -13.21
N ARG A 506 10.08 25.34 -13.93
CA ARG A 506 8.76 24.80 -13.54
C ARG A 506 8.77 23.28 -13.46
N GLU A 507 9.36 22.61 -14.44
CA GLU A 507 9.52 21.15 -14.39
C GLU A 507 10.39 20.74 -13.20
N ALA A 508 11.52 21.41 -12.96
CA ALA A 508 12.40 21.14 -11.83
C ALA A 508 11.68 21.32 -10.49
N ILE A 509 10.85 22.35 -10.34
CA ILE A 509 10.01 22.55 -9.15
C ILE A 509 8.96 21.44 -9.07
N GLY A 510 8.28 21.11 -10.16
CA GLY A 510 7.29 20.03 -10.20
C GLY A 510 7.88 18.68 -9.81
N ARG A 511 9.12 18.42 -10.21
CA ARG A 511 9.94 17.25 -9.86
C ARG A 511 10.67 17.37 -8.51
N GLY A 512 10.53 18.49 -7.80
CA GLY A 512 11.09 18.72 -6.48
C GLY A 512 12.62 18.76 -6.45
N ILE A 513 13.22 19.13 -7.58
CA ILE A 513 14.64 19.44 -7.76
C ILE A 513 14.93 20.89 -7.34
N LEU A 514 13.97 21.78 -7.57
CA LEU A 514 14.01 23.17 -7.11
C LEU A 514 12.89 23.43 -6.11
N TYR A 515 13.14 24.35 -5.18
CA TYR A 515 12.13 24.88 -4.25
C TYR A 515 12.39 26.36 -3.95
N GLU A 516 11.35 27.09 -3.55
CA GLU A 516 11.50 28.47 -3.06
C GLU A 516 12.27 28.46 -1.74
N ALA A 517 13.35 29.24 -1.68
CA ALA A 517 14.16 29.40 -0.48
C ALA A 517 13.44 30.32 0.52
N ASN A 518 13.50 29.95 1.81
CA ASN A 518 12.95 30.72 2.91
C ASN A 518 13.66 32.06 3.14
#